data_AF-V8CDX9-F1
#
_entry.id   AF-V8CDX9-F1
#
_cell.length_a   1.000
_cell.length_b   1.000
_cell.length_c   1.000
_cell.angle_alpha   90.00
_cell.angle_beta   90.00
_cell.angle_gamma   90.00
#
_symmetry.space_group_name_H-M   'P 1'
#
loop_
_entity.id
_entity.type
_entity.pdbx_description
1 polymer ?
#
loop_
_entity_poly.entity_id
_entity_poly.type
_entity_poly.pdbx_seq_one_letter_code
_entity_poly.pdbx_strand_id
1 'polypeptide(L)'
;MYLNTPSKKPTLKGILRKVKRKIQAIFGQIDFVPSGHFYSPIANTKEIEEGIAHRSYEPSDLVGIDLKLESQRALLKEFAKLYTELPFTESKQPHLRYYFDNPAYCHSDGICLYSMIRHLRPQRIVEVGSGFSSALMHDVRELFFRADKSMGGGAK
;
A
#
# COMPACT_ATOMS: atom_id res chain seq x y z
N MET A 1 -9.89 -8.21 32.42
CA MET A 1 -8.66 -8.47 33.18
C MET A 1 -7.49 -7.87 32.40
N TYR A 2 -7.19 -6.59 32.62
CA TYR A 2 -6.15 -5.86 31.87
C TYR A 2 -4.77 -6.21 32.44
N LEU A 3 -3.89 -6.80 31.63
CA LEU A 3 -2.50 -7.03 32.00
C LEU A 3 -1.75 -5.70 32.01
N ASN A 4 -1.50 -5.21 33.23
CA ASN A 4 -0.60 -4.10 33.52
C ASN A 4 0.82 -4.53 33.10
N THR A 5 1.19 -4.25 31.86
CA THR A 5 2.53 -4.60 31.36
C THR A 5 3.49 -3.51 31.84
N PRO A 6 4.48 -3.82 32.69
CA PRO A 6 5.40 -2.79 33.17
C PRO A 6 6.17 -2.20 31.99
N SER A 7 6.20 -0.86 31.92
CA SER A 7 7.02 -0.12 30.96
C SER A 7 8.46 -0.60 31.06
N LYS A 8 8.92 -1.35 30.04
CA LYS A 8 10.29 -1.87 29.99
C LYS A 8 11.24 -0.68 29.96
N LYS A 9 12.13 -0.59 30.95
CA LYS A 9 13.21 0.41 30.96
C LYS A 9 13.95 0.34 29.61
N PRO A 10 14.24 1.48 28.97
CA PRO A 10 14.86 1.49 27.66
C PRO A 10 16.23 0.81 27.75
N THR A 11 16.46 -0.18 26.88
CA THR A 11 17.75 -0.86 26.79
C THR A 11 18.82 0.11 26.30
N LEU A 12 20.09 -0.14 26.64
CA LEU A 12 21.23 0.64 26.14
C LEU A 12 21.19 0.77 24.61
N LYS A 13 20.85 -0.33 23.91
CA LYS A 13 20.62 -0.36 22.46
C LYS A 13 19.50 0.59 22.02
N GLY A 14 18.40 0.66 22.77
CA GLY A 14 17.29 1.58 22.52
C GLY A 14 17.68 3.05 22.69
N ILE A 15 18.50 3.37 23.70
CA ILE A 15 19.02 4.71 23.96
C ILE A 15 20.00 5.14 22.85
N LEU A 16 20.99 4.28 22.54
CA LEU A 16 21.97 4.52 21.47
C LEU A 16 21.30 4.71 20.10
N ARG A 17 20.26 3.93 19.80
CA ARG A 17 19.48 4.08 18.56
C ARG A 17 18.79 5.43 18.47
N LYS A 18 18.25 5.97 19.57
CA LYS A 18 17.63 7.30 19.60
C LYS A 18 18.65 8.41 19.37
N VAL A 19 19.83 8.32 20.00
CA VAL A 19 20.93 9.28 19.80
C VAL A 19 21.43 9.23 18.36
N LYS A 20 21.67 8.02 17.82
CA LYS A 20 22.07 7.84 16.41
C LYS A 20 21.06 8.46 15.45
N ARG A 21 19.75 8.22 15.66
CA ARG A 21 18.69 8.83 14.82
C ARG A 21 18.64 10.36 14.93
N LYS A 22 18.84 10.93 16.13
CA LYS A 22 18.92 12.39 16.29
C LYS A 22 20.11 12.98 15.55
N ILE A 23 21.27 12.33 15.63
CA ILE A 23 22.47 12.72 14.90
C ILE A 23 22.23 12.60 13.38
N GLN A 24 21.68 11.47 12.92
CA GLN A 24 21.31 11.26 11.52
C GLN A 24 20.33 12.33 11.01
N ALA A 25 19.31 12.69 11.80
CA ALA A 25 18.36 13.75 11.46
C ALA A 25 19.00 15.14 11.37
N ILE A 26 19.98 15.45 12.23
CA ILE A 26 20.77 16.70 12.15
C ILE A 26 21.57 16.75 10.84
N PHE A 27 22.06 15.60 10.37
CA PHE A 27 22.79 15.45 9.11
C PHE A 27 21.88 15.14 7.90
N GLY A 28 20.57 15.35 8.01
CA GLY A 28 19.61 15.24 6.89
C GLY A 28 19.05 13.84 6.61
N GLN A 29 19.43 12.83 7.39
CA GLN A 29 18.93 11.46 7.24
C GLN A 29 17.80 11.20 8.25
N ILE A 30 16.56 11.52 7.87
CA ILE A 30 15.34 11.33 8.69
C ILE A 30 14.69 9.96 8.42
N ASP A 31 15.10 9.27 7.36
CA ASP A 31 14.42 8.10 6.81
C ASP A 31 14.69 6.79 7.55
N PHE A 32 13.80 5.81 7.33
CA PHE A 32 13.91 4.43 7.83
C PHE A 32 15.23 3.76 7.43
N VAL A 33 15.76 4.10 6.25
CA VAL A 33 17.02 3.65 5.65
C VAL A 33 17.73 4.83 4.96
N PRO A 34 19.04 4.77 4.66
CA PRO A 34 19.73 5.85 3.92
C PRO A 34 19.14 6.13 2.53
N SER A 35 19.26 7.36 2.04
CA SER A 35 18.97 7.70 0.64
C SER A 35 19.78 6.79 -0.30
N GLY A 36 19.13 6.30 -1.36
CA GLY A 36 19.69 5.29 -2.26
C GLY A 36 19.52 3.85 -1.81
N HIS A 37 19.14 3.60 -0.55
CA HIS A 37 18.74 2.25 -0.17
C HIS A 37 17.43 1.88 -0.86
N PHE A 38 17.24 0.61 -1.24
CA PHE A 38 16.06 0.17 -2.01
C PHE A 38 14.70 0.35 -1.29
N TYR A 39 14.72 0.53 0.04
CA TYR A 39 13.54 0.87 0.85
C TYR A 39 13.42 2.37 1.15
N SER A 40 14.31 3.20 0.59
CA SER A 40 14.26 4.63 0.76
C SER A 40 13.37 5.24 -0.34
N PRO A 41 12.43 6.13 0.01
CA PRO A 41 11.73 6.91 -1.00
C PRO A 41 12.63 8.00 -1.60
N ILE A 42 13.80 8.27 -1.00
CA ILE A 42 14.76 9.26 -1.47
C ILE A 42 15.91 8.55 -2.18
N ALA A 43 16.08 8.85 -3.46
CA ALA A 43 17.20 8.34 -4.26
C ALA A 43 18.55 8.97 -3.84
N ASN A 44 19.65 8.32 -4.19
CA ASN A 44 20.99 8.84 -3.93
C ASN A 44 21.32 9.99 -4.91
N THR A 45 21.70 11.15 -4.39
CA THR A 45 22.00 12.33 -5.23
C THR A 45 23.14 12.09 -6.22
N LYS A 46 24.20 11.39 -5.81
CA LYS A 46 25.34 11.09 -6.68
C LYS A 46 24.92 10.16 -7.83
N GLU A 47 24.12 9.14 -7.54
CA GLU A 47 23.59 8.24 -8.57
C GLU A 47 22.63 8.97 -9.53
N ILE A 48 21.84 9.93 -9.05
CA ILE A 48 21.01 10.80 -9.89
C ILE A 48 21.89 11.62 -10.84
N GLU A 49 22.90 12.31 -10.32
CA GLU A 49 23.81 13.15 -11.11
C GLU A 49 24.55 12.33 -12.18
N GLU A 50 25.11 11.19 -11.79
CA GLU A 50 25.76 10.25 -12.71
C GLU A 50 24.77 9.74 -13.78
N GLY A 51 23.56 9.37 -13.37
CA GLY A 51 22.51 8.90 -14.27
C GLY A 51 22.07 9.96 -15.29
N ILE A 52 21.96 11.23 -14.87
CA ILE A 52 21.64 12.35 -15.75
C ILE A 52 22.82 12.64 -16.70
N ALA A 53 24.05 12.66 -16.19
CA ALA A 53 25.24 12.95 -17.00
C ALA A 53 25.49 11.89 -18.09
N HIS A 54 25.13 10.63 -17.83
CA HIS A 54 25.29 9.51 -18.77
C HIS A 54 24.02 9.17 -19.56
N ARG A 55 22.95 9.95 -19.40
CA ARG A 55 21.68 9.69 -20.08
C ARG A 55 21.81 9.94 -21.58
N SER A 56 21.41 8.95 -22.39
CA SER A 56 21.42 9.03 -23.86
C SER A 56 20.02 9.16 -24.49
N TYR A 57 18.97 9.29 -23.67
CA TYR A 57 17.58 9.41 -24.10
C TYR A 57 16.85 10.50 -23.32
N GLU A 58 15.79 11.07 -23.88
CA GLU A 58 14.91 11.95 -23.14
C GLU A 58 13.87 11.13 -22.36
N PRO A 59 13.67 11.38 -21.04
CA PRO A 59 12.72 10.60 -20.24
C PRO A 59 11.26 10.69 -20.71
N SER A 60 10.92 11.75 -21.47
CA SER A 60 9.62 11.89 -22.12
C SER A 60 9.42 10.92 -23.29
N ASP A 61 10.50 10.39 -23.85
CA ASP A 61 10.54 9.68 -25.13
C ASP A 61 10.81 8.18 -24.89
N LEU A 62 9.99 7.56 -24.06
CA LEU A 62 10.06 6.12 -23.81
C LEU A 62 9.62 5.34 -25.06
N VAL A 63 10.60 4.95 -25.88
CA VAL A 63 10.37 4.22 -27.12
C VAL A 63 9.58 2.93 -26.85
N GLY A 64 8.41 2.80 -27.50
CA GLY A 64 7.55 1.63 -27.39
C GLY A 64 6.62 1.61 -26.17
N ILE A 65 6.61 2.65 -25.34
CA ILE A 65 5.75 2.76 -24.16
C ILE A 65 4.81 3.95 -24.31
N ASP A 66 3.53 3.69 -24.55
CA ASP A 66 2.48 4.71 -24.40
C ASP A 66 2.10 4.82 -22.93
N LEU A 67 2.52 5.91 -22.28
CA LEU A 67 2.25 6.16 -20.87
C LEU A 67 0.77 6.42 -20.56
N LYS A 68 -0.06 6.84 -21.51
CA LYS A 68 -1.49 7.14 -21.31
C LYS A 68 -1.80 8.01 -20.07
N LEU A 69 -0.99 9.04 -19.82
CA LEU A 69 -1.05 9.85 -18.58
C LEU A 69 -2.45 10.43 -18.30
N GLU A 70 -3.13 10.93 -19.32
CA GLU A 70 -4.48 11.48 -19.14
C GLU A 70 -5.53 10.41 -18.80
N SER A 71 -5.38 9.20 -19.35
CA SER A 71 -6.23 8.06 -18.96
C SER A 71 -5.96 7.62 -17.52
N GLN A 72 -4.70 7.62 -17.08
CA GLN A 72 -4.36 7.34 -15.68
C GLN A 72 -4.98 8.38 -14.73
N ARG A 73 -4.93 9.67 -15.11
CA ARG A 73 -5.55 10.77 -14.35
C ARG A 73 -7.08 10.63 -14.30
N ALA A 74 -7.71 10.26 -15.40
CA ALA A 74 -9.15 9.99 -15.44
C ALA A 74 -9.52 8.80 -14.55
N LEU A 75 -8.73 7.71 -14.60
CA LEU A 75 -8.93 6.53 -13.76
C LEU A 75 -8.85 6.87 -12.26
N LEU A 76 -7.89 7.71 -11.86
CA LEU A 76 -7.77 8.17 -10.48
C LEU A 76 -9.02 8.94 -10.00
N LYS A 77 -9.66 9.72 -10.88
CA LYS A 77 -10.93 10.39 -10.55
C LYS A 77 -12.07 9.40 -10.33
N GLU A 78 -12.10 8.29 -11.07
CA GLU A 78 -13.06 7.22 -10.84
C GLU A 78 -12.77 6.49 -9.52
N PHE A 79 -11.50 6.25 -9.19
CA PHE A 79 -11.10 5.65 -7.90
C PHE A 79 -11.49 6.53 -6.71
N ALA A 80 -11.37 7.86 -6.83
CA ALA A 80 -11.78 8.77 -5.77
C ALA A 80 -13.26 8.62 -5.39
N LYS A 81 -14.13 8.28 -6.34
CA LYS A 81 -15.55 7.99 -6.06
C LYS A 81 -15.73 6.69 -5.27
N LEU A 82 -14.92 5.68 -5.56
CA LEU A 82 -14.95 4.39 -4.86
C LEU A 82 -14.31 4.47 -3.47
N TYR A 83 -13.37 5.39 -3.28
CA TYR A 83 -12.65 5.60 -2.04
C TYR A 83 -13.60 5.88 -0.86
N THR A 84 -14.69 6.62 -1.08
CA THR A 84 -15.67 6.93 -0.03
C THR A 84 -16.46 5.70 0.42
N GLU A 85 -16.42 4.60 -0.33
CA GLU A 85 -17.10 3.33 -0.01
C GLU A 85 -16.15 2.28 0.59
N LEU A 86 -14.88 2.61 0.83
CA LEU A 86 -13.90 1.67 1.38
C LEU A 86 -14.37 1.13 2.74
N PRO A 87 -14.51 -0.20 2.90
CA PRO A 87 -15.02 -0.79 4.13
C PRO A 87 -13.92 -0.95 5.20
N PHE A 88 -12.66 -0.73 4.84
CA PHE A 88 -11.51 -1.09 5.67
C PHE A 88 -11.10 0.02 6.62
N THR A 89 -10.62 -0.37 7.79
CA THR A 89 -10.12 0.54 8.83
C THR A 89 -8.66 0.24 9.15
N GLU A 90 -8.00 1.13 9.92
CA GLU A 90 -6.63 0.92 10.40
C GLU A 90 -6.45 -0.42 11.10
N SER A 91 -7.25 -0.69 12.12
CA SER A 91 -7.18 -1.93 12.90
C SER A 91 -8.07 -3.01 12.33
N LYS A 92 -7.73 -4.27 12.64
CA LYS A 92 -8.50 -5.45 12.26
C LYS A 92 -9.91 -5.42 12.86
N GLN A 93 -10.91 -5.66 12.01
CA GLN A 93 -12.31 -5.80 12.41
C GLN A 93 -12.71 -7.29 12.47
N PRO A 94 -13.69 -7.69 13.31
CA PRO A 94 -14.09 -9.09 13.41
C PRO A 94 -14.64 -9.71 12.12
N HIS A 95 -15.27 -8.89 11.26
CA HIS A 95 -15.95 -9.32 10.04
C HIS A 95 -15.14 -9.06 8.76
N LEU A 96 -13.91 -8.54 8.89
CA LEU A 96 -13.01 -8.26 7.77
C LEU A 96 -11.66 -8.92 8.01
N ARG A 97 -11.10 -9.51 6.96
CA ARG A 97 -9.79 -10.14 6.95
C ARG A 97 -8.70 -9.08 6.77
N TYR A 98 -8.95 -8.10 5.92
CA TYR A 98 -8.04 -6.99 5.62
C TYR A 98 -8.23 -5.77 6.54
N TYR A 99 -7.13 -5.06 6.80
CA TYR A 99 -7.06 -3.81 7.57
C TYR A 99 -5.80 -3.04 7.17
N PHE A 100 -5.77 -1.71 7.33
CA PHE A 100 -4.68 -0.88 6.77
C PHE A 100 -3.36 -0.98 7.54
N ASP A 101 -3.38 -1.09 8.86
CA ASP A 101 -2.17 -1.22 9.69
C ASP A 101 -1.60 -2.65 9.65
N ASN A 102 -1.39 -3.16 8.44
CA ASN A 102 -0.81 -4.46 8.18
C ASN A 102 0.64 -4.30 7.68
N PRO A 103 1.52 -5.30 7.91
CA PRO A 103 2.95 -5.14 7.69
C PRO A 103 3.42 -5.25 6.22
N ALA A 104 2.55 -5.54 5.24
CA ALA A 104 3.01 -5.95 3.90
C ALA A 104 2.21 -5.42 2.69
N TYR A 105 0.96 -5.00 2.87
CA TYR A 105 0.09 -4.53 1.78
C TYR A 105 -0.87 -3.48 2.36
N CYS A 106 -0.32 -2.36 2.83
CA CYS A 106 -1.05 -1.36 3.61
C CYS A 106 -1.81 -0.36 2.72
N HIS A 107 -2.00 0.87 3.20
CA HIS A 107 -2.86 1.91 2.64
C HIS A 107 -2.91 1.97 1.11
N SER A 108 -1.86 2.48 0.46
CA SER A 108 -1.88 2.75 -0.99
C SER A 108 -2.12 1.50 -1.82
N ASP A 109 -1.50 0.38 -1.44
CA ASP A 109 -1.59 -0.88 -2.17
C ASP A 109 -3.00 -1.45 -2.08
N GLY A 110 -3.57 -1.47 -0.87
CA GLY A 110 -4.94 -1.94 -0.65
C GLY A 110 -5.98 -1.04 -1.30
N ILE A 111 -5.84 0.28 -1.19
CA ILE A 111 -6.75 1.25 -1.84
C ILE A 111 -6.75 1.03 -3.36
N CYS A 112 -5.57 0.88 -3.95
CA CYS A 112 -5.42 0.67 -5.40
C CYS A 112 -6.07 -0.65 -5.84
N LEU A 113 -5.77 -1.75 -5.15
CA LEU A 113 -6.32 -3.07 -5.48
C LEU A 113 -7.85 -3.10 -5.33
N TYR A 114 -8.38 -2.57 -4.23
CA TYR A 114 -9.82 -2.41 -4.01
C TYR A 114 -10.47 -1.66 -5.18
N SER A 115 -9.90 -0.51 -5.54
CA SER A 115 -10.47 0.37 -6.57
C SER A 115 -10.43 -0.29 -7.95
N MET A 116 -9.34 -1.00 -8.29
CA MET A 116 -9.21 -1.79 -9.51
C MET A 116 -10.27 -2.88 -9.60
N ILE A 117 -10.49 -3.65 -8.53
CA ILE A 117 -11.51 -4.72 -8.51
C ILE A 117 -12.92 -4.12 -8.67
N ARG A 118 -13.22 -3.05 -7.93
CA ARG A 118 -14.53 -2.37 -7.98
C ARG A 118 -14.80 -1.72 -9.34
N HIS A 119 -13.78 -1.14 -9.98
CA HIS A 119 -13.87 -0.47 -11.28
C HIS A 119 -13.95 -1.48 -12.44
N LEU A 120 -13.02 -2.44 -12.52
CA LEU A 120 -12.94 -3.38 -13.65
C LEU A 120 -13.93 -4.55 -13.52
N ARG A 121 -14.37 -4.87 -12.31
CA ARG A 121 -15.26 -6.01 -12.01
C ARG A 121 -14.80 -7.32 -12.68
N PRO A 122 -13.51 -7.71 -12.52
CA PRO A 122 -12.93 -8.82 -13.26
C PRO A 122 -13.61 -10.15 -12.90
N GLN A 123 -13.77 -11.03 -13.89
CA GLN A 123 -14.30 -12.39 -13.67
C GLN A 123 -13.28 -13.33 -13.02
N ARG A 124 -11.98 -13.06 -13.20
CA ARG A 124 -10.87 -13.86 -12.70
C ARG A 124 -9.70 -12.95 -12.31
N ILE A 125 -9.04 -13.26 -11.21
CA ILE A 125 -7.81 -12.62 -10.75
C ILE A 125 -6.79 -13.74 -10.52
N VAL A 126 -5.56 -13.56 -11.02
CA VAL A 126 -4.44 -14.47 -10.77
C VAL A 126 -3.47 -13.74 -9.85
N GLU A 127 -3.18 -14.34 -8.70
CA GLU A 127 -2.22 -13.81 -7.71
C GLU A 127 -0.98 -14.70 -7.69
N VAL A 128 0.20 -14.09 -7.71
CA VAL A 128 1.48 -14.78 -7.46
C VAL A 128 2.01 -14.29 -6.12
N GLY A 129 1.86 -15.11 -5.10
CA GLY A 129 2.05 -14.73 -3.69
C GLY A 129 0.77 -14.95 -2.89
N SER A 130 0.78 -14.55 -1.62
CA SER A 130 -0.41 -14.57 -0.76
C SER A 130 -0.28 -13.59 0.40
N GLY A 131 -1.39 -13.33 1.09
CA GLY A 131 -1.39 -12.58 2.34
C GLY A 131 -2.50 -11.54 2.39
N PHE A 132 -2.15 -10.29 2.68
CA PHE A 132 -3.11 -9.21 2.85
C PHE A 132 -3.82 -8.82 1.56
N SER A 133 -3.16 -8.94 0.41
CA SER A 133 -3.80 -8.84 -0.91
C SER A 133 -4.90 -9.88 -1.09
N SER A 134 -4.65 -11.16 -0.76
CA SER A 134 -5.67 -12.22 -0.80
C SER A 134 -6.83 -11.91 0.16
N ALA A 135 -6.53 -11.47 1.40
CA ALA A 135 -7.54 -11.08 2.38
C ALA A 135 -8.47 -9.99 1.83
N LEU A 136 -7.91 -8.95 1.21
CA LEU A 136 -8.65 -7.87 0.58
C LEU A 136 -9.54 -8.39 -0.56
N MET A 137 -8.99 -9.18 -1.48
CA MET A 137 -9.75 -9.73 -2.62
C MET A 137 -10.96 -10.56 -2.15
N HIS A 138 -10.79 -11.34 -1.07
CA HIS A 138 -11.87 -12.12 -0.48
C HIS A 138 -12.97 -11.24 0.13
N ASP A 139 -12.60 -10.25 0.93
CA ASP A 139 -13.55 -9.32 1.55
C ASP A 139 -14.31 -8.51 0.50
N VAL A 140 -13.62 -7.98 -0.52
CA VAL A 140 -14.25 -7.21 -1.60
C VAL A 140 -15.24 -8.05 -2.40
N ARG A 141 -14.90 -9.30 -2.71
CA ARG A 141 -15.82 -10.22 -3.39
C ARG A 141 -17.09 -10.45 -2.56
N GLU A 142 -16.93 -10.68 -1.27
CA GLU A 142 -18.05 -10.95 -0.36
C GLU A 142 -18.98 -9.75 -0.19
N LEU A 143 -18.41 -8.55 -0.07
CA LEU A 143 -19.18 -7.32 0.18
C LEU A 143 -19.87 -6.76 -1.08
N PHE A 144 -19.24 -6.87 -2.25
CA PHE A 144 -19.67 -6.11 -3.44
C PHE A 144 -20.09 -6.97 -4.64
N PHE A 145 -19.82 -8.28 -4.62
CA PHE A 145 -20.00 -9.15 -5.78
C PHE A 145 -20.71 -10.48 -5.52
N ARG A 146 -20.97 -10.84 -4.26
CA ARG A 146 -21.87 -11.97 -3.97
C ARG A 146 -23.31 -11.49 -4.11
N ALA A 147 -24.10 -12.22 -4.89
CA ALA A 147 -25.55 -12.07 -4.84
C ALA A 147 -26.04 -12.55 -3.46
N ASP A 148 -26.93 -11.80 -2.81
CA ASP A 148 -27.60 -12.24 -1.59
C ASP A 148 -28.21 -13.61 -1.83
N LYS A 149 -27.70 -14.63 -1.12
CA LYS A 149 -28.36 -15.93 -1.00
C LYS A 149 -29.45 -15.90 0.07
N SER A 150 -30.07 -14.75 0.33
CA SER A 150 -31.15 -14.59 1.30
C SER A 150 -32.37 -13.95 0.65
N MET A 151 -33.11 -14.75 -0.12
CA MET A 151 -34.58 -14.77 -0.22
C MET A 151 -34.94 -15.86 -1.24
N GLY A 152 -35.04 -17.11 -0.77
CA GLY A 152 -35.36 -18.25 -1.64
C GLY A 152 -35.64 -19.53 -0.88
N GLY A 153 -36.31 -19.42 0.26
CA GLY A 153 -37.01 -20.55 0.88
C GLY A 153 -38.50 -20.36 0.68
N GLY A 154 -39.17 -21.34 0.09
CA GLY A 154 -40.64 -21.43 0.11
C GLY A 154 -41.28 -21.84 -1.21
N ALA A 155 -41.69 -23.12 -1.27
CA ALA A 155 -42.77 -23.67 -2.10
C ALA A 155 -42.66 -23.54 -3.63
N LYS A 156 -42.24 -24.64 -4.28
CA LYS A 156 -43.15 -25.60 -4.92
C LYS A 156 -42.42 -26.90 -5.20
#